data_AF-A0A9P4PQ21-F1
#
_entry.id   AF-A0A9P4PQ21-F1
#
_cell.length_a   1.000
_cell.length_b   1.000
_cell.length_c   1.000
_cell.angle_alpha   90.00
_cell.angle_beta   90.00
_cell.angle_gamma   90.00
#
_symmetry.space_group_name_H-M   'P 1'
#
loop_
_entity.id
_entity.type
_entity.pdbx_description
1 polymer ?
#
loop_
_entity_poly.entity_id
_entity_poly.type
_entity_poly.pdbx_seq_one_letter_code
_entity_poly.pdbx_strand_id
1 'polypeptide(L)'
;MARQVRLFLIRHGETVDNVAQLYAGSRDSVLTNHGYQQATRLGSHFASLGLSFTHFFSSHLQRAAKTAGLIREAQVKRTNGSERNVPDVIQLPCLMEQDFGFYEGKKFYERPADGKLSGKDKNRQAHKDSEGFVNVESKESLARRADAFLDGHLLPLLNSPTEPADLVVAIVSHGIMLSSLWKRILSLLPEKSVKLATELAASGPVTLEHLGGWSNTGFLELRLTRSVPEPLVPATSAVTEKAARKTKLTAPPVDATPRSKACLEPGKNAKVSPEDRPNGCEESVSASNSSGTRKLDSDWATIILTINGKEHLKNLKRTGGGVGSSRHDASQKNIESFFKRRKVD
;
A
#
# COMPACT_ATOMS: atom_id res chain seq x y z
N MET A 1 -11.91 -23.75 3.36
CA MET A 1 -10.55 -23.48 2.87
C MET A 1 -9.96 -22.38 3.73
N ALA A 2 -8.70 -22.49 4.15
CA ALA A 2 -8.04 -21.44 4.94
C ALA A 2 -7.85 -20.18 4.08
N ARG A 3 -8.12 -19.00 4.64
CA ARG A 3 -7.88 -17.72 3.95
C ARG A 3 -6.41 -17.36 4.10
N GLN A 4 -5.74 -16.98 3.01
CA GLN A 4 -4.34 -16.57 3.01
C GLN A 4 -4.21 -15.15 2.46
N VAL A 5 -3.44 -14.33 3.16
CA VAL A 5 -3.14 -12.95 2.74
C VAL A 5 -1.63 -12.75 2.73
N ARG A 6 -1.09 -12.31 1.60
CA ARG A 6 0.28 -11.80 1.50
C ARG A 6 0.26 -10.29 1.47
N LEU A 7 0.83 -9.66 2.50
CA LEU A 7 0.86 -8.22 2.65
C LEU A 7 2.28 -7.71 2.44
N PHE A 8 2.42 -6.74 1.54
CA PHE A 8 3.69 -6.09 1.21
C PHE A 8 3.64 -4.62 1.62
N LEU A 9 4.49 -4.24 2.57
CA LEU A 9 4.73 -2.82 2.89
C LEU A 9 6.00 -2.38 2.18
N ILE A 10 5.91 -1.36 1.32
CA ILE A 10 6.96 -1.00 0.37
C ILE A 10 7.28 0.49 0.51
N ARG A 11 8.57 0.83 0.72
CA ARG A 11 8.99 2.24 0.67
C ARG A 11 9.13 2.69 -0.78
N HIS A 12 8.75 3.93 -1.07
CA HIS A 12 8.98 4.55 -2.38
C HIS A 12 10.47 4.52 -2.83
N GLY A 13 10.68 4.64 -4.15
CA GLY A 13 12.02 4.77 -4.74
C GLY A 13 12.73 6.07 -4.36
N GLU A 14 14.05 6.12 -4.56
CA GLU A 14 14.86 7.28 -4.20
C GLU A 14 14.37 8.59 -4.87
N THR A 15 14.35 9.67 -4.10
CA THR A 15 14.01 11.02 -4.59
C THR A 15 15.20 11.97 -4.57
N VAL A 16 15.06 13.10 -5.28
CA VAL A 16 16.07 14.17 -5.26
C VAL A 16 16.31 14.69 -3.84
N ASP A 17 15.27 14.77 -3.01
CA ASP A 17 15.39 15.21 -1.61
C ASP A 17 16.05 14.14 -0.73
N ASN A 18 15.91 12.84 -1.05
CA ASN A 18 16.67 11.79 -0.37
C ASN A 18 18.16 11.93 -0.67
N VAL A 19 18.55 12.13 -1.94
CA VAL A 19 19.95 12.36 -2.31
C VAL A 19 20.50 13.61 -1.63
N ALA A 20 19.70 14.67 -1.58
CA ALA A 20 20.07 15.92 -0.93
C ALA A 20 19.99 15.89 0.60
N GLN A 21 19.56 14.78 1.22
CA GLN A 21 19.40 14.64 2.68
C GLN A 21 18.48 15.71 3.29
N LEU A 22 17.37 15.99 2.60
CA LEU A 22 16.35 16.95 3.04
C LEU A 22 15.15 16.23 3.64
N TYR A 23 14.54 16.84 4.67
CA TYR A 23 13.22 16.44 5.14
C TYR A 23 12.20 16.61 4.02
N ALA A 24 11.48 15.53 3.73
CA ALA A 24 10.47 15.47 2.69
C ALA A 24 9.28 14.64 3.21
N GLY A 25 8.42 15.30 3.98
CA GLY A 25 7.19 14.76 4.52
C GLY A 25 6.06 15.04 3.55
N SER A 26 5.41 16.18 3.75
CA SER A 26 4.35 16.72 2.88
C SER A 26 4.89 17.26 1.55
N ARG A 27 6.19 17.61 1.48
CA ARG A 27 6.85 18.03 0.25
C ARG A 27 6.82 16.92 -0.80
N ASP A 28 6.29 17.23 -1.99
CA ASP A 28 6.12 16.23 -3.04
C ASP A 28 7.37 16.05 -3.93
N SER A 29 8.43 15.48 -3.35
CA SER A 29 9.69 15.22 -4.07
C SER A 29 9.55 14.19 -5.19
N VAL A 30 10.19 14.46 -6.34
CA VAL A 30 10.23 13.58 -7.51
C VAL A 30 11.23 12.44 -7.32
N LEU A 31 10.96 11.29 -7.96
CA LEU A 31 11.95 10.21 -8.08
C LEU A 31 13.18 10.70 -8.86
N THR A 32 14.36 10.20 -8.48
CA THR A 32 15.56 10.31 -9.31
C THR A 32 15.51 9.28 -10.44
N ASN A 33 16.39 9.41 -11.44
CA ASN A 33 16.59 8.34 -12.43
C ASN A 33 16.95 7.00 -11.77
N HIS A 34 17.79 7.03 -10.73
CA HIS A 34 18.08 5.83 -9.94
C HIS A 34 16.83 5.32 -9.22
N GLY A 35 16.04 6.18 -8.59
CA GLY A 35 14.80 5.80 -7.90
C GLY A 35 13.77 5.15 -8.83
N TYR A 36 13.68 5.65 -10.06
CA TYR A 36 12.84 5.06 -11.10
C TYR A 36 13.33 3.64 -11.47
N GLN A 37 14.64 3.44 -11.64
CA GLN A 37 15.21 2.12 -11.91
C GLN A 37 15.00 1.15 -10.74
N GLN A 38 15.10 1.62 -9.50
CA GLN A 38 14.81 0.81 -8.30
C GLN A 38 13.36 0.30 -8.35
N ALA A 39 12.39 1.18 -8.58
CA ALA A 39 10.97 0.84 -8.62
C ALA A 39 10.64 -0.09 -9.79
N THR A 40 11.24 0.16 -10.97
CA THR A 40 11.09 -0.71 -12.14
C THR A 40 11.61 -2.12 -11.85
N ARG A 41 12.79 -2.24 -11.23
CA ARG A 41 13.35 -3.54 -10.86
C ARG A 41 12.53 -4.26 -9.80
N LEU A 42 11.97 -3.52 -8.84
CA LEU A 42 11.06 -4.09 -7.83
C LEU A 42 9.83 -4.72 -8.50
N GLY A 43 9.20 -4.01 -9.44
CA GLY A 43 8.08 -4.53 -10.21
C GLY A 43 8.43 -5.80 -10.98
N SER A 44 9.55 -5.79 -11.72
CA SER A 44 10.04 -6.97 -12.45
C SER A 44 10.37 -8.13 -11.51
N HIS A 45 10.94 -7.85 -10.33
CA HIS A 45 11.25 -8.87 -9.34
C HIS A 45 9.98 -9.56 -8.83
N PHE A 46 8.97 -8.80 -8.40
CA PHE A 46 7.69 -9.36 -7.99
C PHE A 46 7.00 -10.16 -9.11
N ALA A 47 7.06 -9.67 -10.36
CA ALA A 47 6.54 -10.41 -11.52
C ALA A 47 7.31 -11.73 -11.77
N SER A 48 8.63 -11.74 -11.55
CA SER A 48 9.47 -12.94 -11.68
C SER A 48 9.19 -14.00 -10.62
N LEU A 49 8.77 -13.58 -9.42
CA LEU A 49 8.31 -14.45 -8.35
C LEU A 49 6.89 -15.00 -8.58
N GLY A 50 6.25 -14.65 -9.70
CA GLY A 50 4.88 -15.07 -10.01
C GLY A 50 3.81 -14.37 -9.18
N LEU A 51 4.14 -13.28 -8.49
CA LEU A 51 3.16 -12.51 -7.71
C LEU A 51 2.15 -11.85 -8.63
N SER A 52 0.88 -11.98 -8.26
CA SER A 52 -0.25 -11.30 -8.89
C SER A 52 -0.97 -10.50 -7.81
N PHE A 53 -0.72 -9.19 -7.76
CA PHE A 53 -1.35 -8.33 -6.75
C PHE A 53 -2.84 -8.18 -7.02
N THR A 54 -3.63 -8.46 -5.99
CA THR A 54 -5.09 -8.29 -5.98
C THR A 54 -5.52 -6.88 -5.57
N HIS A 55 -4.66 -6.17 -4.83
CA HIS A 55 -4.95 -4.83 -4.33
C HIS A 55 -3.67 -3.99 -4.28
N PHE A 56 -3.79 -2.72 -4.71
CA PHE A 56 -2.73 -1.71 -4.57
C PHE A 56 -3.25 -0.50 -3.79
N PHE A 57 -2.53 -0.17 -2.72
CA PHE A 57 -2.68 1.08 -2.00
C PHE A 57 -1.37 1.86 -2.07
N SER A 58 -1.45 3.18 -2.17
CA SER A 58 -0.26 4.02 -2.08
C SER A 58 -0.56 5.36 -1.44
N SER A 59 0.48 6.00 -0.90
CA SER A 59 0.42 7.43 -0.65
C SER A 59 0.19 8.19 -1.96
N HIS A 60 -0.67 9.20 -1.91
CA HIS A 60 -0.91 10.11 -3.04
C HIS A 60 0.32 10.89 -3.52
N LEU A 61 1.35 11.05 -2.67
CA LEU A 61 2.57 11.75 -3.05
C LEU A 61 3.26 11.03 -4.22
N GLN A 62 3.70 11.80 -5.22
CA GLN A 62 4.10 11.27 -6.52
C GLN A 62 5.18 10.19 -6.44
N ARG A 63 6.09 10.29 -5.47
CA ARG A 63 7.17 9.30 -5.28
C ARG A 63 6.62 7.91 -4.96
N ALA A 64 5.59 7.82 -4.13
CA ALA A 64 4.93 6.57 -3.78
C ALA A 64 4.00 6.11 -4.90
N ALA A 65 3.16 7.01 -5.42
CA ALA A 65 2.25 6.73 -6.53
C ALA A 65 2.98 6.22 -7.78
N LYS A 66 4.09 6.86 -8.20
CA LYS A 66 4.94 6.40 -9.32
C LYS A 66 5.59 5.05 -9.04
N THR A 67 6.07 4.83 -7.81
CA THR A 67 6.63 3.53 -7.42
C THR A 67 5.58 2.42 -7.54
N ALA A 68 4.37 2.65 -7.03
CA ALA A 68 3.25 1.70 -7.15
C ALA A 68 2.84 1.47 -8.63
N GLY A 69 2.79 2.54 -9.42
CA GLY A 69 2.48 2.46 -10.86
C GLY A 69 3.47 1.60 -11.63
N LEU A 70 4.78 1.71 -11.34
CA LEU A 70 5.81 0.88 -11.98
C LEU A 70 5.72 -0.60 -11.58
N ILE A 71 5.33 -0.88 -10.34
CA ILE A 71 5.06 -2.26 -9.91
C ILE A 71 3.85 -2.82 -10.67
N ARG A 72 2.75 -2.04 -10.75
CA ARG A 72 1.55 -2.41 -11.52
C ARG A 72 1.85 -2.61 -13.00
N GLU A 73 2.65 -1.75 -13.62
CA GLU A 73 3.04 -1.87 -15.03
C GLU A 73 3.76 -3.19 -15.31
N ALA A 74 4.63 -3.65 -14.41
CA ALA A 74 5.29 -4.95 -14.55
C ALA A 74 4.30 -6.13 -14.49
N GLN A 75 3.22 -6.00 -13.71
CA GLN A 75 2.14 -7.00 -13.65
C GLN A 75 1.38 -7.06 -14.98
N VAL A 76 1.04 -5.90 -15.57
CA VAL A 76 0.37 -5.81 -16.88
C VAL A 76 1.22 -6.41 -18.00
N LYS A 77 2.53 -6.13 -17.98
CA LYS A 77 3.48 -6.70 -18.96
C LYS A 77 3.54 -8.23 -18.87
N ARG A 78 3.52 -8.78 -17.65
CA ARG A 78 3.52 -10.24 -17.42
C ARG A 78 2.26 -10.91 -17.98
N THR A 79 1.10 -10.24 -17.93
CA THR A 79 -0.18 -10.79 -18.44
C THR A 79 -0.40 -10.53 -19.93
N ASN A 80 0.66 -10.21 -20.68
CA ASN A 80 0.62 -9.90 -22.12
C ASN A 80 -0.42 -8.80 -22.47
N GLY A 81 -0.61 -7.80 -21.61
CA GLY A 81 -1.52 -6.69 -21.87
C GLY A 81 -3.00 -7.01 -21.65
N SER A 82 -3.34 -8.13 -21.03
CA SER A 82 -4.67 -8.34 -20.44
C SER A 82 -4.85 -7.39 -19.24
N GLU A 83 -5.12 -6.11 -19.52
CA GLU A 83 -5.35 -5.08 -18.49
C GLU A 83 -6.51 -5.44 -17.55
N ARG A 84 -7.48 -6.23 -18.01
CA ARG A 84 -8.74 -6.53 -17.31
C ARG A 84 -8.59 -7.18 -15.92
N ASN A 85 -7.40 -7.66 -15.54
CA ASN A 85 -7.19 -8.36 -14.27
C ASN A 85 -6.16 -7.71 -13.34
N VAL A 86 -5.52 -6.59 -13.72
CA VAL A 86 -4.55 -5.92 -12.83
C VAL A 86 -5.26 -4.74 -12.15
N PRO A 87 -5.40 -4.75 -10.81
CA PRO A 87 -6.12 -3.71 -10.08
C PRO A 87 -5.45 -2.34 -10.21
N ASP A 88 -6.26 -1.28 -10.16
CA ASP A 88 -5.77 0.08 -10.11
C ASP A 88 -5.12 0.42 -8.76
N VAL A 89 -4.27 1.44 -8.77
CA VAL A 89 -3.61 1.93 -7.55
C VAL A 89 -4.53 2.92 -6.85
N ILE A 90 -5.03 2.55 -5.68
CA ILE A 90 -5.81 3.44 -4.82
C ILE A 90 -4.84 4.37 -4.08
N GLN A 91 -4.92 5.66 -4.36
CA GLN A 91 -4.05 6.68 -3.76
C GLN A 91 -4.74 7.34 -2.57
N LEU A 92 -4.07 7.32 -1.40
CA LEU A 92 -4.65 7.71 -0.13
C LEU A 92 -3.80 8.77 0.59
N PRO A 93 -4.39 9.91 1.01
CA PRO A 93 -3.71 10.91 1.84
C PRO A 93 -3.20 10.37 3.17
N CYS A 94 -3.95 9.49 3.83
CA CYS A 94 -3.58 8.92 5.13
C CYS A 94 -2.28 8.10 5.12
N LEU A 95 -1.82 7.65 3.95
CA LEU A 95 -0.56 6.93 3.77
C LEU A 95 0.65 7.84 3.52
N MET A 96 0.51 9.17 3.54
CA MET A 96 1.63 10.10 3.38
C MET A 96 2.64 10.06 4.54
N GLU A 97 3.85 10.56 4.29
CA GLU A 97 4.90 10.62 5.31
C GLU A 97 4.51 11.53 6.47
N GLN A 98 5.21 11.43 7.60
CA GLN A 98 5.12 12.42 8.67
C GLN A 98 5.33 13.83 8.11
N ASP A 99 4.44 14.77 8.42
CA ASP A 99 4.65 16.17 8.08
C ASP A 99 5.74 16.78 8.98
N PHE A 100 6.82 17.30 8.39
CA PHE A 100 7.90 17.91 9.14
C PHE A 100 7.69 19.41 9.39
N GLY A 101 6.59 20.00 8.93
CA GLY A 101 6.24 21.40 9.15
C GLY A 101 7.37 22.34 8.75
N PHE A 102 7.85 23.15 9.70
CA PHE A 102 8.97 24.08 9.51
C PHE A 102 10.27 23.45 8.99
N TYR A 103 10.46 22.14 9.16
CA TYR A 103 11.66 21.44 8.71
C TYR A 103 11.56 20.91 7.28
N GLU A 104 10.42 20.98 6.61
CA GLU A 104 10.29 20.57 5.20
C GLU A 104 11.34 21.27 4.32
N GLY A 105 12.05 20.48 3.51
CA GLY A 105 13.13 20.96 2.64
C GLY A 105 14.45 21.33 3.32
N LYS A 106 14.55 21.21 4.66
CA LYS A 106 15.79 21.46 5.42
C LYS A 106 16.64 20.21 5.54
N LYS A 107 17.94 20.38 5.75
CA LYS A 107 18.87 19.27 5.94
C LYS A 107 18.58 18.55 7.25
N PHE A 108 18.81 17.23 7.27
CA PHE A 108 18.52 16.43 8.46
C PHE A 108 19.25 16.89 9.73
N TYR A 109 20.45 17.46 9.60
CA TYR A 109 21.21 17.96 10.75
C TYR A 109 20.65 19.27 11.34
N GLU A 110 19.78 19.99 10.63
CA GLU A 110 19.17 21.23 11.13
C GLU A 110 18.11 20.97 12.20
N ARG A 111 17.62 19.73 12.31
CA ARG A 111 16.79 19.31 13.44
C ARG A 111 17.70 18.72 14.52
N PRO A 112 17.72 19.27 15.74
CA PRO A 112 18.45 18.66 16.85
C PRO A 112 18.00 17.22 17.04
N ALA A 113 18.95 16.29 17.21
CA ALA A 113 18.61 14.92 17.54
C ALA A 113 17.84 14.90 18.87
N ASP A 114 16.77 14.09 18.96
CA ASP A 114 15.84 13.96 20.11
C ASP A 114 16.52 13.54 21.45
N GLY A 115 17.84 13.58 21.54
CA GLY A 115 18.64 12.94 22.59
C GLY A 115 18.86 13.74 23.87
N LYS A 116 18.49 15.02 23.98
CA LYS A 116 18.59 15.77 25.25
C LYS A 116 17.45 16.79 25.34
N LEU A 117 16.50 16.51 26.24
CA LEU A 117 15.25 17.21 26.58
C LEU A 117 14.01 16.76 25.78
N SER A 118 12.91 16.50 26.49
CA SER A 118 11.59 16.18 25.94
C SER A 118 11.20 17.20 24.85
N GLY A 119 11.24 16.75 23.59
CA GLY A 119 11.38 17.59 22.39
C GLY A 119 10.15 18.42 21.97
N LYS A 120 9.10 18.53 22.79
CA LYS A 120 7.92 19.37 22.47
C LYS A 120 8.13 20.86 22.76
N ASP A 121 9.04 21.21 23.67
CA ASP A 121 9.12 22.60 24.16
C ASP A 121 10.27 23.42 23.56
N LYS A 122 11.47 22.86 23.36
CA LYS A 122 12.62 23.66 22.87
C LYS A 122 12.57 24.05 21.39
N ASN A 123 12.21 23.14 20.49
CA ASN A 123 12.07 23.45 19.06
C ASN A 123 10.87 24.37 18.79
N ARG A 124 9.81 24.23 19.60
CA ARG A 124 8.70 25.17 19.62
C ARG A 124 9.23 26.54 20.01
N GLN A 125 9.91 26.69 21.16
CA GLN A 125 10.38 28.00 21.64
C GLN A 125 11.43 28.69 20.74
N ALA A 126 12.28 27.96 20.02
CA ALA A 126 13.31 28.58 19.16
C ALA A 126 12.74 29.22 17.88
N HIS A 127 11.59 28.74 17.39
CA HIS A 127 11.02 29.16 16.11
C HIS A 127 9.52 29.50 16.16
N LYS A 128 8.87 29.43 17.33
CA LYS A 128 7.44 29.78 17.49
C LYS A 128 7.14 31.19 16.99
N ASP A 129 8.10 32.08 17.16
CA ASP A 129 7.99 33.50 16.82
C ASP A 129 8.46 33.78 15.38
N SER A 130 8.92 32.76 14.64
CA SER A 130 9.18 32.87 13.20
C SER A 130 7.86 32.86 12.43
N GLU A 131 7.67 33.84 11.55
CA GLU A 131 6.49 33.88 10.69
C GLU A 131 6.35 32.58 9.87
N GLY A 132 5.15 32.00 9.85
CA GLY A 132 4.86 30.77 9.11
C GLY A 132 5.34 29.47 9.77
N PHE A 133 5.71 29.47 11.05
CA PHE A 133 6.09 28.24 11.76
C PHE A 133 4.93 27.23 11.84
N VAL A 134 5.15 26.03 11.27
CA VAL A 134 4.25 24.87 11.37
C VAL A 134 4.95 23.79 12.19
N ASN A 135 4.26 23.23 13.19
CA ASN A 135 4.81 22.15 14.01
C ASN A 135 4.95 20.85 13.20
N VAL A 136 5.96 20.06 13.56
CA VAL A 136 6.08 18.67 13.09
C VAL A 136 4.87 17.86 13.56
N GLU A 137 4.32 17.03 12.68
CA GLU A 137 3.22 16.13 13.02
C GLU A 137 3.60 15.21 14.19
N SER A 138 2.69 15.07 15.16
CA SER A 138 2.94 14.23 16.32
C SER A 138 2.87 12.73 15.98
N LYS A 139 3.51 11.88 16.80
CA LYS A 139 3.43 10.42 16.66
C LYS A 139 1.99 9.92 16.79
N GLU A 140 1.18 10.56 17.62
CA GLU A 140 -0.24 10.24 17.81
C GLU A 140 -1.06 10.58 16.56
N SER A 141 -0.80 11.72 15.92
CA SER A 141 -1.43 12.07 14.64
C SER A 141 -1.08 11.06 13.55
N LEU A 142 0.20 10.73 13.41
CA LEU A 142 0.68 9.72 12.46
C LEU A 142 0.04 8.35 12.72
N ALA A 143 -0.10 7.95 13.98
CA ALA A 143 -0.77 6.71 14.37
C ALA A 143 -2.27 6.73 14.02
N ARG A 144 -2.97 7.86 14.23
CA ARG A 144 -4.38 8.00 13.82
C ARG A 144 -4.57 7.86 12.31
N ARG A 145 -3.65 8.40 11.50
CA ARG A 145 -3.70 8.20 10.04
C ARG A 145 -3.49 6.75 9.64
N ALA A 146 -2.56 6.06 10.30
CA ALA A 146 -2.36 4.62 10.09
C ALA A 146 -3.62 3.83 10.47
N ASP A 147 -4.25 4.15 11.60
CA ASP A 147 -5.51 3.54 12.02
C ASP A 147 -6.64 3.80 11.02
N ALA A 148 -6.78 5.03 10.52
CA ALA A 148 -7.78 5.36 9.51
C ALA A 148 -7.62 4.53 8.22
N PHE A 149 -6.37 4.27 7.79
CA PHE A 149 -6.10 3.36 6.68
C PHE A 149 -6.51 1.91 7.01
N LEU A 150 -6.18 1.44 8.21
CA LEU A 150 -6.50 0.08 8.64
C LEU A 150 -8.02 -0.14 8.71
N ASP A 151 -8.73 0.78 9.36
CA ASP A 151 -10.17 0.71 9.57
C ASP A 151 -10.95 0.89 8.25
N GLY A 152 -10.51 1.83 7.40
CA GLY A 152 -11.20 2.16 6.15
C GLY A 152 -10.91 1.25 4.96
N HIS A 153 -9.77 0.55 4.95
CA HIS A 153 -9.32 -0.20 3.77
C HIS A 153 -8.84 -1.62 4.09
N LEU A 154 -7.88 -1.78 5.01
CA LEU A 154 -7.26 -3.10 5.21
C LEU A 154 -8.18 -4.09 5.94
N LEU A 155 -8.77 -3.69 7.06
CA LEU A 155 -9.63 -4.57 7.85
C LEU A 155 -10.90 -5.00 7.09
N PRO A 156 -11.62 -4.12 6.37
CA PRO A 156 -12.72 -4.55 5.51
C PRO A 156 -12.30 -5.60 4.49
N LEU A 157 -11.12 -5.43 3.88
CA LEU A 157 -10.57 -6.40 2.93
C LEU A 157 -10.23 -7.75 3.59
N LEU A 158 -9.64 -7.74 4.79
CA LEU A 158 -9.30 -8.97 5.51
C LEU A 158 -10.55 -9.75 5.96
N ASN A 159 -11.60 -9.04 6.35
CA ASN A 159 -12.84 -9.62 6.90
C ASN A 159 -13.91 -9.89 5.84
N SER A 160 -13.74 -9.43 4.60
CA SER A 160 -14.75 -9.61 3.55
C SER A 160 -14.92 -11.10 3.17
N PRO A 161 -16.17 -11.63 3.23
CA PRO A 161 -16.47 -12.99 2.81
C PRO A 161 -16.58 -13.13 1.28
N THR A 162 -16.69 -12.02 0.54
CA THR A 162 -16.84 -12.02 -0.93
C THR A 162 -15.51 -12.00 -1.66
N GLU A 163 -14.44 -11.63 -0.96
CA GLU A 163 -13.09 -11.55 -1.51
C GLU A 163 -12.46 -12.94 -1.66
N PRO A 164 -11.62 -13.17 -2.68
CA PRO A 164 -10.94 -14.43 -2.89
C PRO A 164 -10.21 -14.91 -1.62
N ALA A 165 -10.09 -16.23 -1.47
CA ALA A 165 -9.39 -16.83 -0.34
C ALA A 165 -7.92 -16.42 -0.27
N ASP A 166 -7.30 -16.18 -1.43
CA ASP A 166 -5.90 -15.77 -1.57
C ASP A 166 -5.82 -14.29 -1.98
N LEU A 167 -5.41 -13.44 -1.04
CA LEU A 167 -5.17 -12.03 -1.28
C LEU A 167 -3.69 -11.72 -1.34
N VAL A 168 -3.30 -10.86 -2.27
CA VAL A 168 -1.94 -10.32 -2.38
C VAL A 168 -2.05 -8.80 -2.44
N VAL A 169 -1.58 -8.11 -1.42
CA VAL A 169 -1.84 -6.68 -1.19
C VAL A 169 -0.52 -5.93 -1.13
N ALA A 170 -0.38 -4.90 -1.97
CA ALA A 170 0.75 -3.97 -1.95
C ALA A 170 0.35 -2.63 -1.32
N ILE A 171 1.15 -2.15 -0.38
CA ILE A 171 1.01 -0.84 0.26
C ILE A 171 2.32 -0.07 0.06
N VAL A 172 2.30 0.96 -0.79
CA VAL A 172 3.48 1.78 -1.09
C VAL A 172 3.43 3.12 -0.35
N SER A 173 4.37 3.35 0.55
CA SER A 173 4.39 4.53 1.43
C SER A 173 5.84 4.97 1.74
N HIS A 174 6.09 5.50 2.93
CA HIS A 174 7.30 6.22 3.35
C HIS A 174 7.86 5.63 4.64
N GLY A 175 9.12 5.94 4.98
CA GLY A 175 9.83 5.23 6.04
C GLY A 175 9.19 5.36 7.43
N ILE A 176 8.86 6.58 7.84
CA ILE A 176 8.28 6.81 9.19
C ILE A 176 6.83 6.34 9.23
N MET A 177 6.05 6.65 8.18
CA MET A 177 4.68 6.16 8.04
C MET A 177 4.58 4.62 8.05
N LEU A 178 5.46 3.91 7.34
CA LEU A 178 5.49 2.44 7.34
C LEU A 178 5.87 1.87 8.70
N SER A 179 6.79 2.53 9.42
CA SER A 179 7.15 2.13 10.78
C SER A 179 5.98 2.29 11.75
N SER A 180 5.21 3.38 11.61
CA SER A 180 3.96 3.58 12.35
C SER A 180 2.92 2.53 11.99
N LEU A 181 2.66 2.35 10.69
CA LEU A 181 1.68 1.39 10.17
C LEU A 181 1.97 -0.04 10.62
N TRP A 182 3.23 -0.48 10.57
CA TRP A 182 3.62 -1.79 11.09
C TRP A 182 3.30 -1.94 12.58
N LYS A 183 3.62 -0.95 13.42
CA LYS A 183 3.28 -0.99 14.86
C LYS A 183 1.77 -1.08 15.09
N ARG A 184 0.98 -0.40 14.26
CA ARG A 184 -0.48 -0.49 14.31
C ARG A 184 -0.96 -1.87 13.88
N ILE A 185 -0.48 -2.41 12.76
CA ILE A 185 -0.77 -3.78 12.31
C ILE A 185 -0.42 -4.79 13.41
N LEU A 186 0.79 -4.72 13.99
CA LEU A 186 1.23 -5.61 15.06
C LEU A 186 0.30 -5.56 16.28
N SER A 187 -0.28 -4.40 16.59
CA SER A 187 -1.26 -4.25 17.68
C SER A 187 -2.63 -4.86 17.36
N LEU A 188 -2.97 -5.05 16.08
CA LEU A 188 -4.19 -5.73 15.64
C LEU A 188 -4.03 -7.26 15.66
N LEU A 189 -2.81 -7.78 15.48
CA LEU A 189 -2.56 -9.22 15.41
C LEU A 189 -2.77 -9.88 16.79
N PRO A 190 -3.25 -11.14 16.84
CA PRO A 190 -3.39 -11.85 18.10
C PRO A 190 -2.05 -12.01 18.82
N GLU A 191 -2.08 -12.03 20.15
CA GLU A 191 -0.88 -12.19 20.95
C GLU A 191 -0.17 -13.52 20.61
N LYS A 192 1.16 -13.48 20.49
CA LYS A 192 1.99 -14.65 20.16
C LYS A 192 1.68 -15.32 18.81
N SER A 193 0.90 -14.67 17.93
CA SER A 193 0.56 -15.19 16.59
C SER A 193 1.63 -14.89 15.53
N VAL A 194 2.58 -13.99 15.82
CA VAL A 194 3.60 -13.52 14.88
C VAL A 194 4.87 -14.35 15.01
N LYS A 195 5.33 -14.91 13.90
CA LYS A 195 6.58 -15.68 13.81
C LYS A 195 7.46 -15.11 12.70
N LEU A 196 8.77 -15.31 12.83
CA LEU A 196 9.73 -15.05 11.75
C LEU A 196 9.88 -16.32 10.92
N ALA A 197 10.06 -16.19 9.60
CA ALA A 197 10.50 -17.31 8.77
C ALA A 197 11.86 -17.86 9.27
N THR A 198 12.11 -19.15 9.08
CA THR A 198 13.30 -19.85 9.62
C THR A 198 14.61 -19.17 9.24
N GLU A 199 14.76 -18.76 7.97
CA GLU A 199 15.96 -18.08 7.48
C GLU A 199 16.19 -16.72 8.15
N LEU A 200 15.10 -15.99 8.40
CA LEU A 200 15.13 -14.69 9.05
C LEU A 200 15.46 -14.82 10.54
N ALA A 201 14.88 -15.82 11.22
CA ALA A 201 15.18 -16.13 12.61
C ALA A 201 16.64 -16.55 12.82
N ALA A 202 17.25 -17.22 11.82
CA ALA A 202 18.66 -17.59 11.85
C ALA A 202 19.62 -16.40 11.70
N SER A 203 19.13 -15.25 11.20
CA SER A 203 19.95 -14.06 10.94
C SER A 203 20.23 -13.19 12.18
N GLY A 204 19.65 -13.52 13.33
CA GLY A 204 19.86 -12.84 14.61
C GLY A 204 18.58 -12.38 15.29
N PRO A 205 18.68 -11.80 16.51
CA PRO A 205 17.51 -11.34 17.25
C PRO A 205 16.84 -10.15 16.56
N VAL A 206 15.52 -10.25 16.35
CA VAL A 206 14.69 -9.16 15.80
C VAL A 206 13.65 -8.76 16.83
N THR A 207 13.60 -7.47 17.15
CA THR A 207 12.52 -6.89 17.95
C THR A 207 11.33 -6.57 17.05
N LEU A 208 10.18 -7.22 17.28
CA LEU A 208 9.02 -7.07 16.41
C LEU A 208 8.53 -5.62 16.35
N GLU A 209 8.65 -4.85 17.42
CA GLU A 209 8.23 -3.44 17.46
C GLU A 209 9.16 -2.53 16.64
N HIS A 210 10.38 -2.98 16.33
CA HIS A 210 11.44 -2.20 15.69
C HIS A 210 12.20 -3.03 14.65
N LEU A 211 11.58 -3.23 13.48
CA LEU A 211 12.16 -3.97 12.35
C LEU A 211 13.33 -3.26 11.64
N GLY A 212 13.87 -2.18 12.21
CA GLY A 212 14.95 -1.39 11.62
C GLY A 212 14.48 -0.33 10.61
N GLY A 213 15.42 0.15 9.79
CA GLY A 213 15.18 1.21 8.81
C GLY A 213 14.66 0.68 7.47
N TRP A 214 13.90 1.53 6.78
CA TRP A 214 13.36 1.23 5.45
C TRP A 214 14.29 1.78 4.37
N SER A 215 14.87 0.95 3.51
CA SER A 215 15.61 1.41 2.34
C SER A 215 14.65 1.85 1.23
N ASN A 216 15.05 2.72 0.31
CA ASN A 216 14.22 3.04 -0.86
C ASN A 216 13.93 1.76 -1.64
N THR A 217 12.65 1.52 -1.99
CA THR A 217 12.13 0.26 -2.55
C THR A 217 12.37 -0.99 -1.69
N GLY A 218 12.81 -0.83 -0.45
CA GLY A 218 12.83 -1.90 0.52
C GLY A 218 11.40 -2.30 0.89
N PHE A 219 11.16 -3.59 1.07
CA PHE A 219 9.84 -4.11 1.40
C PHE A 219 9.85 -5.04 2.62
N LEU A 220 8.73 -5.05 3.34
CA LEU A 220 8.37 -6.05 4.35
C LEU A 220 7.33 -6.96 3.72
N GLU A 221 7.55 -8.27 3.84
CA GLU A 221 6.59 -9.28 3.39
C GLU A 221 6.03 -10.04 4.60
N LEU A 222 4.70 -10.07 4.68
CA LEU A 222 3.95 -10.81 5.68
C LEU A 222 3.04 -11.83 5.00
N ARG A 223 2.93 -13.01 5.60
CA ARG A 223 1.92 -14.02 5.28
C ARG A 223 0.99 -14.20 6.47
N LEU A 224 -0.26 -13.79 6.30
CA LEU A 224 -1.34 -13.99 7.27
C LEU A 224 -2.18 -15.18 6.82
N THR A 225 -2.53 -16.06 7.74
CA THR A 225 -3.39 -17.21 7.48
C THR A 225 -4.49 -17.27 8.53
N ARG A 226 -5.74 -17.41 8.09
CA ARG A 226 -6.88 -17.63 8.98
C ARG A 226 -7.35 -19.07 8.86
N SER A 227 -7.34 -19.76 10.00
CA SER A 227 -7.91 -21.11 10.11
C SER A 227 -9.42 -20.97 10.12
N VAL A 228 -10.13 -21.55 9.14
CA VAL A 228 -11.58 -21.70 9.27
C VAL A 228 -11.81 -23.01 10.02
N PRO A 229 -12.42 -23.00 11.22
CA PRO A 229 -12.83 -24.24 11.87
C PRO A 229 -13.72 -25.02 10.90
N GLU A 230 -13.34 -26.25 10.59
CA GLU A 230 -14.18 -27.14 9.81
C GLU A 230 -15.52 -27.26 10.54
N PRO A 231 -16.68 -26.98 9.90
CA PRO A 231 -17.96 -27.12 10.57
C PRO A 231 -18.04 -28.58 11.05
N LEU A 232 -18.21 -28.76 12.36
CA LEU A 232 -18.45 -30.05 12.97
C LEU A 232 -19.66 -30.65 12.27
N VAL A 233 -19.41 -31.56 11.33
CA VAL A 233 -20.46 -32.36 10.72
C VAL A 233 -21.06 -33.16 11.87
N PRO A 234 -22.36 -33.01 12.20
CA PRO A 234 -22.98 -33.91 13.15
C PRO A 234 -22.77 -35.32 12.60
N ALA A 235 -22.26 -36.23 13.43
CA ALA A 235 -22.17 -37.64 13.08
C ALA A 235 -23.58 -38.17 12.82
N THR A 236 -24.07 -38.06 11.59
CA THR A 236 -25.29 -38.75 11.17
C THR A 236 -24.90 -40.20 10.92
N SER A 237 -25.23 -41.01 11.91
CA SER A 237 -25.27 -42.46 11.85
C SER A 237 -25.86 -42.93 10.53
N ALA A 238 -25.12 -43.79 9.85
CA ALA A 238 -25.59 -44.50 8.67
C ALA A 238 -26.86 -45.29 9.01
N VAL A 239 -27.99 -44.90 8.41
CA VAL A 239 -29.11 -45.80 8.17
C VAL A 239 -29.29 -45.88 6.66
N THR A 240 -28.87 -47.01 6.12
CA THR A 240 -29.24 -47.49 4.79
C THR A 240 -30.74 -47.68 4.70
N GLU A 241 -31.39 -47.08 3.70
CA GLU A 241 -32.47 -47.76 2.98
C GLU A 241 -32.73 -47.19 1.58
N LYS A 242 -33.16 -48.11 0.71
CA LYS A 242 -33.24 -48.03 -0.76
C LYS A 242 -34.51 -47.36 -1.27
N ALA A 243 -34.34 -46.61 -2.36
CA ALA A 243 -35.11 -46.60 -3.62
C ALA A 243 -36.59 -46.14 -3.71
N ALA A 244 -36.85 -45.54 -4.90
CA ALA A 244 -38.12 -45.25 -5.59
C ALA A 244 -38.69 -43.83 -5.32
N ARG A 245 -39.26 -43.05 -6.26
CA ARG A 245 -39.78 -43.27 -7.61
C ARG A 245 -39.99 -41.89 -8.30
N LYS A 246 -39.96 -41.86 -9.64
CA LYS A 246 -40.27 -40.72 -10.55
C LYS A 246 -41.73 -40.22 -10.46
N THR A 247 -41.94 -38.91 -10.68
CA THR A 247 -43.07 -38.21 -11.38
C THR A 247 -42.76 -36.69 -11.36
N LYS A 248 -42.43 -35.96 -12.43
CA LYS A 248 -43.17 -35.46 -13.61
C LYS A 248 -44.49 -34.73 -13.30
N LEU A 249 -44.55 -33.40 -13.53
CA LEU A 249 -45.70 -32.57 -14.01
C LEU A 249 -45.20 -31.09 -14.12
N THR A 250 -44.95 -30.53 -15.32
CA THR A 250 -45.81 -29.68 -16.18
C THR A 250 -46.09 -28.24 -15.69
N ALA A 251 -45.59 -27.25 -16.45
CA ALA A 251 -46.16 -25.90 -16.63
C ALA A 251 -47.46 -25.98 -17.50
N PRO A 252 -48.29 -24.93 -17.79
CA PRO A 252 -47.97 -23.51 -18.12
C PRO A 252 -49.14 -22.50 -17.79
N PRO A 253 -49.46 -21.40 -18.54
CA PRO A 253 -48.72 -20.23 -19.10
C PRO A 253 -49.35 -18.82 -18.78
N VAL A 254 -48.87 -17.78 -19.50
CA VAL A 254 -49.43 -16.44 -19.89
C VAL A 254 -49.43 -15.31 -18.84
N ASP A 255 -49.17 -14.01 -19.12
CA ASP A 255 -49.33 -13.23 -20.36
C ASP A 255 -48.51 -11.90 -20.39
N ALA A 256 -48.32 -11.40 -21.62
CA ALA A 256 -48.20 -10.03 -22.16
C ALA A 256 -47.47 -8.83 -21.46
N THR A 257 -46.70 -8.15 -22.32
CA THR A 257 -46.15 -6.76 -22.30
C THR A 257 -47.27 -5.69 -22.49
N PRO A 258 -47.08 -4.33 -22.60
CA PRO A 258 -45.85 -3.58 -22.96
C PRO A 258 -45.64 -2.11 -22.43
N ARG A 259 -44.47 -1.55 -22.80
CA ARG A 259 -44.17 -0.13 -23.21
C ARG A 259 -44.14 1.03 -22.19
N SER A 260 -42.99 1.73 -22.12
CA SER A 260 -42.73 3.08 -22.71
C SER A 260 -41.35 3.61 -22.22
N LYS A 261 -40.39 3.96 -23.11
CA LYS A 261 -40.02 5.33 -23.58
C LYS A 261 -39.84 6.34 -22.41
N ALA A 262 -38.74 7.07 -22.24
CA ALA A 262 -37.96 7.81 -23.24
C ALA A 262 -36.56 8.23 -22.72
N CYS A 263 -35.64 8.43 -23.67
CA CYS A 263 -34.41 9.22 -23.53
C CYS A 263 -34.72 10.72 -23.39
N LEU A 264 -33.82 11.52 -22.80
CA LEU A 264 -33.50 12.90 -23.17
C LEU A 264 -32.19 13.36 -22.47
N GLU A 265 -31.19 13.69 -23.28
CA GLU A 265 -29.99 14.54 -23.02
C GLU A 265 -30.24 15.91 -23.73
N PRO A 266 -29.33 16.90 -23.82
CA PRO A 266 -28.32 17.48 -22.90
C PRO A 266 -28.41 19.05 -22.84
N GLY A 267 -27.59 19.74 -22.02
CA GLY A 267 -27.52 21.21 -22.09
C GLY A 267 -26.46 21.97 -21.26
N LYS A 268 -25.24 22.09 -21.81
CA LYS A 268 -24.30 23.25 -21.88
C LYS A 268 -23.93 24.17 -20.68
N ASN A 269 -22.61 24.17 -20.41
CA ASN A 269 -21.63 25.26 -20.20
C ASN A 269 -21.95 26.52 -19.36
N ALA A 270 -21.11 26.75 -18.33
CA ALA A 270 -20.52 28.06 -18.04
C ALA A 270 -19.14 27.93 -17.37
N LYS A 271 -18.15 28.68 -17.88
CA LYS A 271 -16.80 28.91 -17.34
C LYS A 271 -16.85 29.96 -16.22
N VAL A 272 -16.17 29.73 -15.09
CA VAL A 272 -15.44 30.75 -14.30
C VAL A 272 -14.25 30.07 -13.60
N SER A 273 -13.11 30.76 -13.52
CA SER A 273 -11.89 30.47 -12.75
C SER A 273 -11.52 31.75 -11.99
N PRO A 274 -10.47 31.78 -11.13
CA PRO A 274 -10.06 30.83 -10.09
C PRO A 274 -9.77 31.55 -8.75
N GLU A 275 -10.14 30.97 -7.61
CA GLU A 275 -9.49 31.20 -6.31
C GLU A 275 -10.20 30.32 -5.28
N ASP A 276 -9.55 29.26 -4.82
CA ASP A 276 -9.58 28.78 -3.42
C ASP A 276 -8.93 27.40 -3.30
N ARG A 277 -8.04 27.30 -2.33
CA ARG A 277 -7.37 26.05 -1.93
C ARG A 277 -8.40 25.13 -1.27
N PRO A 278 -8.55 23.85 -1.65
CA PRO A 278 -9.49 22.99 -0.96
C PRO A 278 -8.87 22.51 0.36
N ASN A 279 -9.32 23.15 1.44
CA ASN A 279 -9.52 22.49 2.72
C ASN A 279 -10.74 21.56 2.51
N GLY A 280 -10.58 20.24 2.65
CA GLY A 280 -11.68 19.31 2.35
C GLY A 280 -11.38 17.86 2.68
N CYS A 281 -11.48 17.51 3.95
CA CYS A 281 -11.82 16.15 4.40
C CYS A 281 -12.94 16.28 5.43
N GLU A 282 -14.10 16.77 4.98
CA GLU A 282 -15.37 16.55 5.67
C GLU A 282 -16.38 16.11 4.61
N GLU A 283 -16.32 14.82 4.25
CA GLU A 283 -17.50 14.13 3.74
C GLU A 283 -17.71 12.86 4.56
N SER A 284 -18.96 12.74 4.98
CA SER A 284 -19.53 11.88 5.99
C SER A 284 -19.09 10.41 5.92
N VAL A 285 -18.23 10.01 6.85
CA VAL A 285 -18.24 8.64 7.35
C VAL A 285 -19.02 8.70 8.66
N SER A 286 -20.20 8.09 8.69
CA SER A 286 -20.93 7.87 9.93
C SER A 286 -19.99 7.19 10.92
N ALA A 287 -19.53 7.93 11.92
CA ALA A 287 -18.69 7.41 12.97
C ALA A 287 -19.51 6.42 13.79
N SER A 288 -19.48 5.14 13.40
CA SER A 288 -19.85 4.07 14.29
C SER A 288 -18.78 4.02 15.38
N ASN A 289 -19.08 4.64 16.51
CA ASN A 289 -18.41 4.40 17.78
C ASN A 289 -18.63 2.93 18.17
N SER A 290 -17.88 2.01 17.57
CA SER A 290 -17.69 0.68 18.12
C SER A 290 -16.35 0.68 18.85
N SER A 291 -16.39 0.91 20.17
CA SER A 291 -15.28 0.59 21.07
C SER A 291 -15.15 -0.94 21.25
N GLY A 292 -15.19 -1.67 20.13
CA GLY A 292 -14.79 -3.07 20.07
C GLY A 292 -13.27 -3.13 19.97
N THR A 293 -12.65 -4.11 20.61
CA THR A 293 -11.22 -4.36 20.46
C THR A 293 -10.90 -4.55 18.98
N ARG A 294 -10.07 -3.68 18.39
CA ARG A 294 -9.59 -3.76 16.99
C ARG A 294 -8.71 -5.00 16.71
N LYS A 295 -8.78 -6.05 17.52
CA LYS A 295 -7.95 -7.23 17.34
C LYS A 295 -8.58 -8.10 16.26
N LEU A 296 -7.75 -8.65 15.38
CA LEU A 296 -8.15 -9.77 14.54
C LEU A 296 -8.48 -10.97 15.44
N ASP A 297 -9.37 -11.81 14.94
CA ASP A 297 -9.76 -13.05 15.61
C ASP A 297 -8.54 -13.92 15.92
N SER A 298 -8.62 -14.71 17.00
CA SER A 298 -7.51 -15.55 17.48
C SER A 298 -7.12 -16.68 16.51
N ASP A 299 -7.90 -16.90 15.45
CA ASP A 299 -7.68 -17.88 14.39
C ASP A 299 -6.70 -17.41 13.31
N TRP A 300 -6.24 -16.15 13.39
CA TRP A 300 -5.20 -15.59 12.54
C TRP A 300 -3.79 -15.89 13.06
N ALA A 301 -2.93 -16.38 12.16
CA ALA A 301 -1.50 -16.52 12.37
C ALA A 301 -0.73 -15.67 11.35
N THR A 302 0.40 -15.09 11.74
CA THR A 302 1.23 -14.25 10.87
C THR A 302 2.67 -14.74 10.84
N ILE A 303 3.25 -14.82 9.63
CA ILE A 303 4.66 -15.11 9.42
C ILE A 303 5.29 -13.94 8.68
N ILE A 304 6.34 -13.35 9.26
CA ILE A 304 7.19 -12.36 8.60
C ILE A 304 8.18 -13.14 7.72
N LEU A 305 8.05 -12.97 6.40
CA LEU A 305 8.89 -13.66 5.42
C LEU A 305 10.16 -12.87 5.10
N THR A 306 10.06 -11.54 5.03
CA THR A 306 11.17 -10.68 4.61
C THR A 306 11.12 -9.35 5.35
N ILE A 307 12.25 -8.86 5.87
CA ILE A 307 12.38 -7.52 6.46
C ILE A 307 13.34 -6.69 5.61
N ASN A 308 12.84 -5.56 5.08
CA ASN A 308 13.61 -4.63 4.25
C ASN A 308 14.34 -5.33 3.08
N GLY A 309 13.60 -6.19 2.37
CA GLY A 309 14.07 -6.94 1.19
C GLY A 309 14.59 -6.03 0.10
N LYS A 310 15.72 -6.40 -0.52
CA LYS A 310 16.49 -5.60 -1.49
C LYS A 310 17.07 -6.44 -2.62
N GLU A 311 16.54 -7.62 -2.83
CA GLU A 311 17.02 -8.63 -3.78
C GLU A 311 17.03 -8.06 -5.21
N HIS A 312 16.01 -7.26 -5.55
CA HIS A 312 15.87 -6.56 -6.84
C HIS A 312 16.94 -5.48 -7.08
N LEU A 313 17.62 -5.02 -6.02
CA LEU A 313 18.68 -4.03 -6.09
C LEU A 313 20.05 -4.65 -6.34
N LYS A 314 20.16 -5.98 -6.30
CA LYS A 314 21.41 -6.68 -6.61
C LYS A 314 21.89 -6.25 -7.99
N ASN A 315 23.16 -5.82 -8.05
CA ASN A 315 23.81 -5.32 -9.27
C ASN A 315 23.17 -4.06 -9.89
N LEU A 316 22.31 -3.32 -9.17
CA LEU A 316 21.87 -2.00 -9.62
C LEU A 316 22.95 -0.97 -9.26
N LYS A 317 23.54 -0.33 -10.28
CA LYS A 317 24.52 0.74 -10.09
C LYS A 317 23.90 2.08 -10.45
N ARG A 318 24.17 3.10 -9.65
CA ARG A 318 23.82 4.49 -9.98
C ARG A 318 24.53 4.90 -11.27
N THR A 319 23.78 5.45 -12.22
CA THR A 319 24.37 6.09 -13.41
C THR A 319 25.23 7.29 -12.99
N GLY A 320 26.48 7.32 -13.46
CA GLY A 320 27.45 8.38 -13.16
C GLY A 320 27.11 9.74 -13.78
N GLY A 321 27.98 10.73 -13.57
CA GLY A 321 27.85 12.07 -14.17
C GLY A 321 26.65 12.87 -13.67
N GLY A 322 26.15 12.58 -12.46
CA GLY A 322 24.98 13.25 -11.87
C GLY A 322 23.63 12.75 -12.37
N VAL A 323 23.58 12.09 -13.53
CA VAL A 323 22.35 11.61 -14.19
C VAL A 323 21.50 10.73 -13.27
N GLY A 324 22.11 9.79 -12.55
CA GLY A 324 21.39 8.90 -11.64
C GLY A 324 20.72 9.62 -10.47
N SER A 325 21.24 10.79 -10.07
CA SER A 325 20.74 11.60 -8.95
C SER A 325 19.80 12.73 -9.41
N SER A 326 19.76 13.03 -10.70
CA SER A 326 18.84 14.01 -11.29
C SER A 326 17.39 13.53 -11.24
N ARG A 327 16.46 14.49 -11.27
CA ARG A 327 15.02 14.25 -11.44
C ARG A 327 14.78 13.34 -12.64
N HIS A 328 13.96 12.30 -12.45
CA HIS A 328 13.49 11.48 -13.54
C HIS A 328 12.55 12.28 -14.45
N ASP A 329 12.80 12.22 -15.74
CA ASP A 329 12.02 12.84 -16.79
C ASP A 329 11.55 11.76 -17.77
N ALA A 330 10.23 11.59 -17.86
CA ALA A 330 9.61 10.57 -18.71
C ALA A 330 9.81 10.84 -20.22
N SER A 331 10.18 12.07 -20.60
CA SER A 331 10.52 12.39 -21.98
C SER A 331 11.91 11.88 -22.41
N GLN A 332 12.78 11.55 -21.43
CA GLN A 332 14.09 11.00 -21.72
C GLN A 332 13.95 9.59 -22.28
N LYS A 333 14.45 9.38 -23.49
CA LYS A 333 14.45 8.07 -24.13
C LYS A 333 15.75 7.34 -23.85
N ASN A 334 15.69 6.01 -23.74
CA ASN A 334 16.88 5.19 -23.65
C ASN A 334 17.70 5.30 -24.95
N ILE A 335 19.02 5.15 -24.86
CA ILE A 335 19.88 5.22 -26.06
C ILE A 335 19.48 4.17 -27.11
N GLU A 336 18.96 3.02 -26.66
CA GLU A 336 18.44 1.96 -27.53
C GLU A 336 17.27 2.42 -28.42
N SER A 337 16.46 3.40 -27.98
CA SER A 337 15.40 3.96 -28.84
C SER A 337 15.94 4.73 -30.04
N PHE A 338 17.20 5.18 -29.99
CA PHE A 338 17.88 5.82 -31.11
C PHE A 338 18.49 4.78 -32.07
N PHE A 339 18.67 3.54 -31.63
CA PHE A 339 19.16 2.45 -32.47
C PHE A 339 17.97 1.62 -32.98
N LYS A 340 17.73 1.63 -34.30
CA LYS A 340 16.71 0.76 -34.92
C LYS A 340 17.03 -0.70 -34.57
N ARG A 341 16.07 -1.43 -33.99
CA ARG A 341 16.18 -2.89 -33.82
C ARG A 341 16.46 -3.51 -35.18
N ARG A 342 17.63 -4.15 -35.31
CA ARG A 342 18.02 -4.88 -36.52
C ARG A 342 16.97 -5.98 -36.72
N LYS A 343 16.27 -6.00 -37.86
CA LYS A 343 15.42 -7.13 -38.23
C LYS A 343 16.35 -8.35 -38.30
N VAL A 344 16.07 -9.33 -37.45
CA VAL A 344 16.63 -10.66 -37.61
C VAL A 344 15.69 -11.33 -38.60
N ASP A 345 16.16 -11.47 -39.83
CA ASP A 345 15.46 -12.18 -40.91
C ASP A 345 15.48 -13.70 -40.67
#